data_AF-A0A2V8KRD9-F1
#
_entry.id   AF-A0A2V8KRD9-F1
#
_cell.length_a   1.000
_cell.length_b   1.000
_cell.length_c   1.000
_cell.angle_alpha   90.00
_cell.angle_beta   90.00
_cell.angle_gamma   90.00
#
_symmetry.space_group_name_H-M   'P 1'
#
loop_
_entity.id
_entity.type
_entity.pdbx_description
1 polymer ?
#
loop_
_entity_poly.entity_id
_entity_poly.type
_entity_poly.pdbx_seq_one_letter_code
_entity_poly.pdbx_strand_id
1 'polypeptide(L)'
;MNYSRREFVKQGANALIVGLTLRNSALQVFAVEENVTRGVLPSPRSVSPNELDSWLAISSEGNVTVYTGRVDLGTGVQTSFAQVVADELDVPFEAVTMVMGDTALTTDGGKSTASSNSNRGQQPLIRAAAEARRVLLAQAANRLGAPVETLSVQDGIVSVQGNPSKKISYAEIIGNKRFNTRLKASIPPDNRGTMLEGTAPIKTGNFKLVGKSIPRVDVPEKVAGTWPYVHNVRIPGMVHGRVVFPSAPGATLITIDEDSVRGVPGVIKVVRKGNFVGVVAEREEQAIQAARQLRVTWSEGTRLPRDKHEWLRNAKKIKTEDTSRGDVVAGLAKAVKTIRATYKTPIQNHGMIGPSCAVADVRDGQATFWSGSQWIQGNRRDLAAMLGLPLEKVRGVWLEASGSYGRLACDDAAPQAALLSQAVGRPVRVQWMRQDEHAWAPMSPPTLADMQAGLDAQGKITAFVLEGWSPSHSSGESGNSVAWRLVGGNPGHTRLSGGLGGHAYEFENDRTTMHYVEELLRA
;
A
#
# COMPACT_ATOMS: atom_id res chain seq x y z
N MET A 1 36.93 54.25 21.32
CA MET A 1 37.00 52.87 21.85
C MET A 1 37.09 51.91 20.67
N ASN A 2 38.20 51.17 20.56
CA ASN A 2 38.37 50.12 19.54
C ASN A 2 37.74 48.84 20.07
N TYR A 3 36.54 48.50 19.61
CA TYR A 3 35.95 47.20 19.92
C TYR A 3 36.62 46.11 19.07
N SER A 4 37.08 45.06 19.73
CA SER A 4 37.56 43.87 19.01
C SER A 4 36.36 43.13 18.39
N ARG A 5 36.57 42.46 17.24
CA ARG A 5 35.54 41.59 16.60
C ARG A 5 34.93 40.56 17.56
N ARG A 6 35.66 40.18 18.62
CA ARG A 6 35.22 39.23 19.65
C ARG A 6 34.23 39.85 20.66
N GLU A 7 34.31 41.15 20.91
CA GLU A 7 33.38 41.85 21.81
C GLU A 7 32.05 42.18 21.14
N PHE A 8 32.04 42.46 19.83
CA PHE A 8 30.82 42.65 19.05
C PHE A 8 29.89 41.43 19.10
N VAL A 9 30.46 40.22 19.04
CA VAL A 9 29.70 38.95 19.11
C VAL A 9 29.22 38.64 20.53
N LYS A 10 29.93 39.12 21.57
CA LYS A 10 29.56 38.86 22.97
C LYS A 10 28.48 39.81 23.50
N GLN A 11 28.39 41.04 22.99
CA GLN A 11 27.49 42.07 23.51
C GLN A 11 26.28 42.38 22.61
N GLY A 12 26.26 41.87 21.37
CA GLY A 12 25.19 42.11 20.41
C GLY A 12 24.10 41.03 20.42
N ALA A 13 23.22 41.05 21.42
CA ALA A 13 21.91 40.47 21.27
C ALA A 13 21.11 41.29 20.25
N ASN A 14 21.18 40.90 18.98
CA ASN A 14 20.19 41.30 17.98
C ASN A 14 19.51 40.02 17.53
N ALA A 15 18.44 39.64 18.24
CA ALA A 15 17.48 38.69 17.72
C ALA A 15 16.91 39.28 16.42
N LEU A 16 17.32 38.73 15.29
CA LEU A 16 16.61 38.92 14.05
C LEU A 16 15.32 38.08 14.14
N ILE A 17 14.24 38.70 14.59
CA ILE A 17 12.90 38.11 14.45
C ILE A 17 12.44 38.46 13.04
N VAL A 18 12.62 37.52 12.11
CA VAL A 18 11.96 37.59 10.80
C VAL A 18 10.54 37.07 10.98
N GLY A 19 9.58 38.00 11.08
CA GLY A 19 8.16 37.68 10.97
C GLY A 19 7.82 37.39 9.50
N LEU A 20 7.87 36.12 9.10
CA LEU A 20 7.39 35.65 7.80
C LEU A 20 5.94 35.19 7.94
N THR A 21 4.99 35.98 7.45
CA THR A 21 3.66 35.46 7.11
C THR A 21 3.74 34.75 5.76
N LEU A 22 4.24 33.52 5.78
CA LEU A 22 4.13 32.62 4.64
C LEU A 22 2.72 32.03 4.66
N ARG A 23 1.88 32.42 3.70
CA ARG A 23 0.68 31.63 3.34
C ARG A 23 1.14 30.33 2.68
N ASN A 24 1.68 29.39 3.45
CA ASN A 24 2.24 28.15 2.88
C ASN A 24 1.56 26.92 3.47
N SER A 25 0.67 26.33 2.66
CA SER A 25 0.20 24.95 2.78
C SER A 25 1.35 23.95 3.00
N ALA A 26 2.53 24.20 2.43
CA ALA A 26 3.72 23.39 2.65
C ALA A 26 4.12 23.26 4.15
N LEU A 27 4.09 24.35 4.93
CA LEU A 27 4.42 24.30 6.38
C LEU A 27 3.39 23.52 7.19
N GLN A 28 2.12 23.52 6.77
CA GLN A 28 1.09 22.70 7.39
C GLN A 28 1.28 21.22 7.08
N VAL A 29 1.67 20.86 5.84
CA VAL A 29 2.01 19.48 5.46
C VAL A 29 3.19 18.96 6.28
N PHE A 30 4.27 19.75 6.39
CA PHE A 30 5.44 19.42 7.23
C PHE A 30 5.05 19.14 8.68
N ALA A 31 4.23 20.01 9.28
CA ALA A 31 3.79 19.84 10.66
C ALA A 31 2.92 18.58 10.84
N VAL A 32 2.06 18.24 9.86
CA VAL A 32 1.20 17.05 9.93
C VAL A 32 2.01 15.76 9.85
N GLU A 33 2.97 15.68 8.93
CA GLU A 33 3.82 14.50 8.75
C GLU A 33 4.79 14.26 9.92
N GLU A 34 5.40 15.33 10.45
CA GLU A 34 6.23 15.29 11.65
C GLU A 34 5.41 14.85 12.89
N ASN A 35 4.16 15.29 12.99
CA ASN A 35 3.26 14.88 14.05
C ASN A 35 2.89 13.39 13.96
N VAL A 36 2.56 12.89 12.76
CA VAL A 36 2.20 11.48 12.54
C VAL A 36 3.37 10.56 12.88
N THR A 37 4.59 10.91 12.47
CA THR A 37 5.80 10.13 12.80
C THR A 37 6.16 10.17 14.28
N ARG A 38 5.66 11.16 15.04
CA ARG A 38 5.80 11.26 16.50
C ARG A 38 4.63 10.67 17.29
N GLY A 39 3.65 10.07 16.61
CA GLY A 39 2.48 9.45 17.26
C GLY A 39 1.34 10.41 17.57
N VAL A 40 1.42 11.67 17.12
CA VAL A 40 0.32 12.64 17.21
C VAL A 40 -0.55 12.46 15.98
N LEU A 41 -1.62 11.67 16.12
CA LEU A 41 -2.52 11.35 15.03
C LEU A 41 -3.76 12.24 15.02
N PRO A 42 -4.32 12.58 13.84
CA PRO A 42 -5.61 13.25 13.75
C PRO A 42 -6.71 12.46 14.46
N SER A 43 -7.70 13.17 15.01
CA SER A 43 -8.88 12.55 15.61
C SER A 43 -9.61 11.68 14.59
N PRO A 44 -10.07 10.46 14.97
CA PRO A 44 -10.92 9.65 14.11
C PRO A 44 -12.19 10.40 13.67
N ARG A 45 -12.74 10.01 12.53
CA ARG A 45 -13.99 10.56 11.99
C ARG A 45 -14.92 9.47 11.49
N SER A 46 -16.17 9.82 11.20
CA SER A 46 -17.06 8.95 10.42
C SER A 46 -16.45 8.74 9.02
N VAL A 47 -16.36 7.48 8.61
CA VAL A 47 -15.80 7.03 7.32
C VAL A 47 -16.78 6.13 6.58
N SER A 48 -18.07 6.49 6.60
CA SER A 48 -19.09 5.76 5.85
C SER A 48 -18.93 6.03 4.35
N PRO A 49 -18.71 5.00 3.51
CA PRO A 49 -18.45 5.21 2.08
C PRO A 49 -19.66 5.80 1.33
N ASN A 50 -20.85 5.73 1.91
CA ASN A 50 -22.08 6.34 1.39
C ASN A 50 -22.22 7.83 1.74
N GLU A 51 -21.19 8.47 2.30
CA GLU A 51 -21.18 9.90 2.63
C GLU A 51 -20.12 10.61 1.79
N LEU A 52 -20.48 11.68 1.09
CA LEU A 52 -19.54 12.46 0.29
C LEU A 52 -18.38 13.02 1.13
N ASP A 53 -18.69 13.42 2.37
CA ASP A 53 -17.72 13.87 3.36
C ASP A 53 -16.69 12.78 3.76
N SER A 54 -16.91 11.52 3.38
CA SER A 54 -15.92 10.45 3.54
C SER A 54 -14.83 10.46 2.47
N TRP A 55 -15.03 11.14 1.35
CA TRP A 55 -14.13 11.12 0.20
C TRP A 55 -13.40 12.44 -0.01
N LEU A 56 -14.05 13.57 0.29
CA LEU A 56 -13.42 14.87 0.24
C LEU A 56 -14.08 15.87 1.18
N ALA A 57 -13.35 16.93 1.52
CA ALA A 57 -13.82 18.09 2.26
C ALA A 57 -13.28 19.37 1.61
N ILE A 58 -14.03 20.47 1.71
CA ILE A 58 -13.59 21.80 1.29
C ILE A 58 -13.60 22.71 2.52
N SER A 59 -12.47 23.35 2.80
CA SER A 59 -12.32 24.29 3.91
C SER A 59 -12.99 25.64 3.61
N SER A 60 -13.15 26.48 4.64
CA SER A 60 -13.59 27.87 4.48
C SER A 60 -12.62 28.76 3.68
N GLU A 61 -11.43 28.26 3.37
CA GLU A 61 -10.44 28.94 2.52
C GLU A 61 -10.44 28.41 1.08
N GLY A 62 -11.25 27.39 0.78
CA GLY A 62 -11.33 26.78 -0.55
C GLY A 62 -10.33 25.64 -0.80
N ASN A 63 -9.47 25.32 0.18
CA ASN A 63 -8.59 24.13 0.11
C ASN A 63 -9.43 22.85 0.16
N VAL A 64 -9.07 21.89 -0.69
CA VAL A 64 -9.72 20.58 -0.83
C VAL A 64 -8.85 19.51 -0.20
N THR A 65 -9.37 18.81 0.81
CA THR A 65 -8.75 17.60 1.36
C THR A 65 -9.43 16.38 0.77
N VAL A 66 -8.68 15.48 0.15
CA VAL A 66 -9.19 14.25 -0.47
C VAL A 66 -8.71 13.04 0.32
N TYR A 67 -9.63 12.15 0.64
CA TYR A 67 -9.38 10.97 1.47
C TYR A 67 -9.42 9.71 0.62
N THR A 68 -8.39 8.88 0.70
CA THR A 68 -8.35 7.60 -0.02
C THR A 68 -7.67 6.51 0.78
N GLY A 69 -8.26 5.32 0.79
CA GLY A 69 -7.63 4.12 1.35
C GLY A 69 -6.53 3.52 0.46
N ARG A 70 -6.39 4.04 -0.78
CA ARG A 70 -5.27 3.71 -1.67
C ARG A 70 -4.01 4.44 -1.22
N VAL A 71 -2.86 3.87 -1.52
CA VAL A 71 -1.55 4.39 -1.11
C VAL A 71 -0.63 4.55 -2.32
N ASP A 72 0.39 5.41 -2.20
CA ASP A 72 1.45 5.53 -3.19
C ASP A 72 2.56 4.53 -2.90
N LEU A 73 3.10 3.88 -3.94
CA LEU A 73 4.16 2.89 -3.82
C LEU A 73 5.41 3.29 -4.62
N GLY A 74 5.53 4.59 -4.89
CA GLY A 74 6.53 5.16 -5.81
C GLY A 74 5.99 5.43 -7.21
N THR A 75 4.71 5.12 -7.48
CA THR A 75 4.05 5.30 -8.78
C THR A 75 3.63 6.74 -9.07
N GLY A 76 3.61 7.63 -8.07
CA GLY A 76 3.20 9.03 -8.22
C GLY A 76 1.68 9.23 -8.25
N VAL A 77 0.94 8.30 -7.64
CA VAL A 77 -0.53 8.38 -7.54
C VAL A 77 -1.00 9.48 -6.59
N GLN A 78 -0.19 9.90 -5.62
CA GLN A 78 -0.55 11.06 -4.80
C GLN A 78 -0.74 12.30 -5.68
N THR A 79 0.19 12.55 -6.61
CA THR A 79 0.11 13.65 -7.58
C THR A 79 -0.98 13.42 -8.63
N SER A 80 -1.05 12.23 -9.23
CA SER A 80 -2.03 12.00 -10.31
C SER A 80 -3.48 11.97 -9.80
N PHE A 81 -3.74 11.47 -8.59
CA PHE A 81 -5.07 11.56 -7.98
C PHE A 81 -5.45 13.00 -7.67
N ALA A 82 -4.51 13.81 -7.17
CA ALA A 82 -4.74 15.23 -6.94
C ALA A 82 -5.05 15.97 -8.26
N GLN A 83 -4.34 15.67 -9.36
CA GLN A 83 -4.62 16.23 -10.69
C GLN A 83 -6.05 15.94 -11.15
N VAL A 84 -6.47 14.68 -11.02
CA VAL A 84 -7.78 14.23 -11.46
C VAL A 84 -8.91 14.88 -10.65
N VAL A 85 -8.74 14.99 -9.33
CA VAL A 85 -9.72 15.69 -8.48
C VAL A 85 -9.73 17.19 -8.75
N ALA A 86 -8.57 17.81 -8.93
CA ALA A 86 -8.46 19.23 -9.23
C ALA A 86 -9.16 19.60 -10.55
N ASP A 87 -8.94 18.81 -11.62
CA ASP A 87 -9.63 18.99 -12.89
C ASP A 87 -11.13 18.74 -12.76
N GLU A 88 -11.55 17.71 -12.05
CA GLU A 88 -12.97 17.43 -11.84
C GLU A 88 -13.65 18.53 -11.00
N LEU A 89 -12.95 19.19 -10.07
CA LEU A 89 -13.50 20.30 -9.29
C LEU A 89 -13.29 21.68 -9.91
N ASP A 90 -12.53 21.80 -11.01
CA ASP A 90 -12.08 23.10 -11.56
C ASP A 90 -11.36 23.97 -10.51
N VAL A 91 -10.50 23.38 -9.68
CA VAL A 91 -9.68 24.08 -8.68
C VAL A 91 -8.20 24.06 -9.07
N PRO A 92 -7.38 25.00 -8.55
CA PRO A 92 -5.93 24.92 -8.72
C PRO A 92 -5.36 23.62 -8.13
N PHE A 93 -4.28 23.10 -8.71
CA PHE A 93 -3.64 21.86 -8.23
C PHE A 93 -3.19 21.99 -6.77
N GLU A 94 -2.65 23.16 -6.41
CA GLU A 94 -2.12 23.49 -5.09
C GLU A 94 -3.21 23.55 -4.01
N ALA A 95 -4.48 23.66 -4.40
CA ALA A 95 -5.61 23.63 -3.48
C ALA A 95 -5.92 22.20 -3.00
N VAL A 96 -5.39 21.16 -3.63
CA VAL A 96 -5.71 19.76 -3.33
C VAL A 96 -4.64 19.11 -2.45
N THR A 97 -5.05 18.61 -1.29
CA THR A 97 -4.21 17.81 -0.37
C THR A 97 -4.76 16.39 -0.26
N MET A 98 -3.89 15.39 -0.34
CA MET A 98 -4.27 13.97 -0.23
C MET A 98 -4.02 13.44 1.19
N VAL A 99 -5.01 12.76 1.77
CA VAL A 99 -4.87 11.93 2.97
C VAL A 99 -5.01 10.47 2.55
N MET A 100 -3.92 9.71 2.69
CA MET A 100 -3.81 8.34 2.16
C MET A 100 -3.62 7.33 3.29
N GLY A 101 -4.39 6.23 3.24
CA GLY A 101 -4.10 5.03 4.01
C GLY A 101 -4.16 5.15 5.55
N ASP A 102 -4.98 6.05 6.09
CA ASP A 102 -5.33 6.03 7.52
C ASP A 102 -6.73 5.45 7.70
N THR A 103 -6.81 4.30 8.36
CA THR A 103 -8.06 3.54 8.52
C THR A 103 -9.11 4.22 9.41
N ALA A 104 -8.74 5.28 10.13
CA ALA A 104 -9.66 6.13 10.89
C ALA A 104 -10.13 7.37 10.10
N LEU A 105 -9.52 7.66 8.94
CA LEU A 105 -9.81 8.84 8.13
C LEU A 105 -10.27 8.51 6.70
N THR A 106 -10.10 7.26 6.26
CA THR A 106 -10.30 6.85 4.86
C THR A 106 -11.19 5.61 4.75
N THR A 107 -11.91 5.49 3.65
CA THR A 107 -12.69 4.29 3.28
C THR A 107 -11.77 3.13 2.90
N ASP A 108 -12.31 1.92 2.73
CA ASP A 108 -11.52 0.78 2.21
C ASP A 108 -11.30 0.92 0.70
N GLY A 109 -10.17 1.53 0.33
CA GLY A 109 -9.76 1.65 -1.06
C GLY A 109 -9.37 0.31 -1.70
N GLY A 110 -9.19 -0.76 -0.94
CA GLY A 110 -8.62 -2.01 -1.40
C GLY A 110 -7.11 -1.93 -1.63
N LYS A 111 -6.52 -3.03 -2.09
CA LYS A 111 -5.06 -3.16 -2.29
C LYS A 111 -4.55 -2.30 -3.45
N SER A 112 -3.50 -1.52 -3.21
CA SER A 112 -2.75 -0.79 -4.24
C SER A 112 -1.81 -1.73 -5.00
N THR A 113 -2.04 -1.91 -6.30
CA THR A 113 -1.31 -2.89 -7.12
C THR A 113 -0.87 -2.27 -8.44
N ALA A 114 0.44 -2.08 -8.63
CA ALA A 114 1.06 -1.66 -9.89
C ALA A 114 0.31 -0.47 -10.57
N SER A 115 0.29 -0.43 -11.90
CA SER A 115 -0.45 0.58 -12.69
C SER A 115 -1.97 0.51 -12.51
N SER A 116 -2.51 -0.61 -12.03
CA SER A 116 -3.95 -0.71 -11.76
C SER A 116 -4.40 0.25 -10.65
N ASN A 117 -3.47 0.67 -9.78
CA ASN A 117 -3.74 1.69 -8.77
C ASN A 117 -4.14 3.02 -9.41
N SER A 118 -3.43 3.45 -10.47
CA SER A 118 -3.77 4.66 -11.22
C SER A 118 -5.16 4.54 -11.85
N ASN A 119 -5.45 3.43 -12.52
CA ASN A 119 -6.70 3.26 -13.26
C ASN A 119 -7.93 3.06 -12.37
N ARG A 120 -7.83 2.20 -11.36
CA ARG A 120 -8.95 1.83 -10.48
C ARG A 120 -9.06 2.75 -9.27
N GLY A 121 -7.93 3.11 -8.66
CA GLY A 121 -7.89 3.92 -7.43
C GLY A 121 -8.42 5.33 -7.62
N GLN A 122 -8.32 5.89 -8.82
CA GLN A 122 -8.88 7.22 -9.13
C GLN A 122 -10.39 7.23 -9.32
N GLN A 123 -11.02 6.09 -9.64
CA GLN A 123 -12.44 6.06 -10.06
C GLN A 123 -13.40 6.56 -8.98
N PRO A 124 -13.30 6.14 -7.71
CA PRO A 124 -14.13 6.72 -6.65
C PRO A 124 -13.85 8.21 -6.44
N LEU A 125 -12.59 8.65 -6.61
CA LEU A 125 -12.21 10.05 -6.41
C LEU A 125 -12.84 10.96 -7.47
N ILE A 126 -12.83 10.53 -8.75
CA ILE A 126 -13.52 11.23 -9.85
C ILE A 126 -15.00 11.35 -9.54
N ARG A 127 -15.64 10.25 -9.11
CA ARG A 127 -17.08 10.24 -8.84
C ARG A 127 -17.46 11.12 -7.65
N ALA A 128 -16.67 11.08 -6.58
CA ALA A 128 -16.87 11.96 -5.43
C ALA A 128 -16.68 13.44 -5.81
N ALA A 129 -15.65 13.76 -6.58
CA ALA A 129 -15.39 15.12 -7.07
C ALA A 129 -16.51 15.62 -8.00
N ALA A 130 -16.99 14.78 -8.93
CA ALA A 130 -18.10 15.11 -9.82
C ALA A 130 -19.39 15.40 -9.03
N GLU A 131 -19.68 14.60 -8.01
CA GLU A 131 -20.84 14.79 -7.15
C GLU A 131 -20.71 16.04 -6.27
N ALA A 132 -19.52 16.32 -5.74
CA ALA A 132 -19.25 17.55 -5.02
C ALA A 132 -19.46 18.78 -5.92
N ARG A 133 -18.92 18.77 -7.15
CA ARG A 133 -19.16 19.83 -8.14
C ARG A 133 -20.65 20.01 -8.41
N ARG A 134 -21.40 18.91 -8.61
CA ARG A 134 -22.86 18.96 -8.84
C ARG A 134 -23.59 19.64 -7.69
N VAL A 135 -23.28 19.28 -6.44
CA VAL A 135 -23.88 19.87 -5.24
C VAL A 135 -23.52 21.35 -5.12
N LEU A 136 -22.26 21.72 -5.34
CA LEU A 136 -21.79 23.11 -5.29
C LEU A 136 -22.47 23.98 -6.35
N LEU A 137 -22.57 23.48 -7.58
CA LEU A 137 -23.24 24.19 -8.67
C LEU A 137 -24.74 24.38 -8.42
N ALA A 138 -25.43 23.39 -7.86
CA ALA A 138 -26.83 23.53 -7.48
C ALA A 138 -27.02 24.59 -6.38
N GLN A 139 -26.14 24.65 -5.39
CA GLN A 139 -26.18 25.68 -4.36
C GLN A 139 -25.82 27.07 -4.92
N ALA A 140 -24.86 27.15 -5.83
CA ALA A 140 -24.49 28.38 -6.51
C ALA A 140 -25.65 28.92 -7.37
N ALA A 141 -26.32 28.06 -8.13
CA ALA A 141 -27.50 28.41 -8.93
C ALA A 141 -28.57 29.10 -8.07
N ASN A 142 -28.89 28.52 -6.91
CA ASN A 142 -29.84 29.08 -5.96
C ASN A 142 -29.38 30.44 -5.41
N ARG A 143 -28.09 30.59 -5.06
CA ARG A 143 -27.56 31.84 -4.48
C ARG A 143 -27.37 32.96 -5.50
N LEU A 144 -27.06 32.63 -6.74
CA LEU A 144 -26.84 33.59 -7.83
C LEU A 144 -28.14 33.91 -8.60
N GLY A 145 -29.20 33.14 -8.37
CA GLY A 145 -30.48 33.27 -9.08
C GLY A 145 -30.34 33.01 -10.57
N ALA A 146 -29.60 31.96 -10.95
CA ALA A 146 -29.32 31.61 -12.35
C ALA A 146 -29.46 30.09 -12.58
N PRO A 147 -29.90 29.64 -13.77
CA PRO A 147 -29.91 28.20 -14.12
C PRO A 147 -28.51 27.60 -14.05
N VAL A 148 -28.40 26.35 -13.58
CA VAL A 148 -27.09 25.70 -13.34
C VAL A 148 -26.28 25.52 -14.63
N GLU A 149 -26.98 25.40 -15.76
CA GLU A 149 -26.48 25.26 -17.12
C GLU A 149 -25.78 26.51 -17.63
N THR A 150 -26.10 27.67 -17.03
CA THR A 150 -25.46 28.96 -17.33
C THR A 150 -24.26 29.25 -16.43
N LEU A 151 -23.91 28.33 -15.51
CA LEU A 151 -22.79 28.51 -14.60
C LEU A 151 -21.51 27.94 -15.20
N SER A 152 -20.39 28.62 -14.95
CA SER A 152 -19.05 28.11 -15.22
C SER A 152 -18.19 28.16 -13.96
N VAL A 153 -17.30 27.19 -13.81
CA VAL A 153 -16.35 27.14 -12.70
C VAL A 153 -14.95 27.40 -13.23
N GLN A 154 -14.24 28.31 -12.59
CA GLN A 154 -12.82 28.52 -12.80
C GLN A 154 -12.15 28.78 -11.45
N ASP A 155 -11.10 28.02 -11.17
CA ASP A 155 -10.26 28.16 -9.97
C ASP A 155 -11.10 28.14 -8.67
N GLY A 156 -12.12 27.27 -8.62
CA GLY A 156 -13.05 27.14 -7.50
C GLY A 156 -14.08 28.27 -7.38
N ILE A 157 -14.18 29.17 -8.36
CA ILE A 157 -15.13 30.27 -8.41
C ILE A 157 -16.22 29.95 -9.43
N VAL A 158 -17.46 29.89 -8.96
CA VAL A 158 -18.65 29.74 -9.81
C VAL A 158 -19.10 31.11 -10.28
N SER A 159 -19.38 31.27 -11.57
CA SER A 159 -19.84 32.52 -12.17
C SER A 159 -20.95 32.29 -13.19
N VAL A 160 -21.81 33.29 -13.41
CA VAL A 160 -22.83 33.25 -14.46
C VAL A 160 -22.20 33.66 -15.79
N GLN A 161 -22.36 32.83 -16.82
CA GLN A 161 -21.88 33.12 -18.17
C GLN A 161 -22.42 34.46 -18.68
N GLY A 162 -21.54 35.27 -19.28
CA GLY A 162 -21.88 36.62 -19.73
C GLY A 162 -22.07 37.66 -18.61
N ASN A 163 -22.01 37.26 -17.33
CA ASN A 163 -22.03 38.19 -16.19
C ASN A 163 -21.05 37.79 -15.08
N PRO A 164 -19.72 38.03 -15.28
CA PRO A 164 -18.69 37.65 -14.31
C PRO A 164 -18.81 38.33 -12.93
N SER A 165 -19.60 39.40 -12.82
CA SER A 165 -19.86 40.07 -11.53
C SER A 165 -20.76 39.23 -10.62
N LYS A 166 -21.61 38.36 -11.19
CA LYS A 166 -22.40 37.38 -10.45
C LYS A 166 -21.56 36.12 -10.24
N LYS A 167 -20.85 36.07 -9.12
CA LYS A 167 -19.95 34.97 -8.76
C LYS A 167 -19.99 34.63 -7.28
N ILE A 168 -19.63 33.39 -6.95
CA ILE A 168 -19.48 32.88 -5.59
C ILE A 168 -18.45 31.76 -5.58
N SER A 169 -17.56 31.74 -4.60
CA SER A 169 -16.53 30.69 -4.46
C SER A 169 -17.08 29.43 -3.78
N TYR A 170 -16.42 28.28 -3.99
CA TYR A 170 -16.69 27.05 -3.24
C TYR A 170 -16.58 27.24 -1.72
N ALA A 171 -15.63 28.06 -1.28
CA ALA A 171 -15.45 28.43 0.12
C ALA A 171 -16.70 29.13 0.70
N GLU A 172 -17.24 30.11 -0.02
CA GLU A 172 -18.46 30.83 0.38
C GLU A 172 -19.71 29.93 0.33
N ILE A 173 -19.79 29.02 -0.65
CA ILE A 173 -20.89 28.05 -0.75
C ILE A 173 -20.88 27.12 0.47
N ILE A 174 -19.74 26.48 0.75
CA ILE A 174 -19.61 25.50 1.84
C ILE A 174 -19.70 26.17 3.20
N GLY A 175 -19.07 27.32 3.41
CA GLY A 175 -19.19 28.11 4.63
C GLY A 175 -18.87 27.33 5.90
N ASN A 176 -17.80 26.52 5.88
CA ASN A 176 -17.38 25.63 6.96
C ASN A 176 -18.42 24.55 7.35
N LYS A 177 -19.28 24.13 6.42
CA LYS A 177 -20.24 23.05 6.61
C LYS A 177 -19.77 21.77 5.90
N ARG A 178 -20.40 20.66 6.27
CA ARG A 178 -20.30 19.40 5.53
C ARG A 178 -21.21 19.41 4.31
N PHE A 179 -20.88 18.60 3.32
CA PHE A 179 -21.75 18.36 2.17
C PHE A 179 -23.07 17.69 2.59
N ASN A 180 -23.01 16.81 3.61
CA ASN A 180 -24.15 16.01 4.09
C ASN A 180 -24.88 15.28 2.94
N THR A 181 -24.13 14.92 1.91
CA THR A 181 -24.66 14.31 0.69
C THR A 181 -24.44 12.81 0.75
N ARG A 182 -25.50 12.05 0.48
CA ARG A 182 -25.45 10.59 0.38
C ARG A 182 -24.98 10.17 -1.00
N LEU A 183 -24.09 9.20 -1.03
CA LEU A 183 -23.58 8.52 -2.21
C LEU A 183 -24.07 7.07 -2.20
N LYS A 184 -23.99 6.41 -3.36
CA LYS A 184 -24.15 4.97 -3.45
C LYS A 184 -22.78 4.33 -3.62
N ALA A 185 -22.32 3.66 -2.57
CA ALA A 185 -21.08 2.90 -2.58
C ALA A 185 -21.35 1.40 -2.69
N SER A 186 -20.48 0.69 -3.41
CA SER A 186 -20.52 -0.77 -3.52
C SER A 186 -19.12 -1.35 -3.43
N ILE A 187 -19.02 -2.61 -3.00
CA ILE A 187 -17.79 -3.39 -3.06
C ILE A 187 -17.95 -4.33 -4.26
N PRO A 188 -17.12 -4.19 -5.32
CA PRO A 188 -17.21 -5.08 -6.47
C PRO A 188 -16.93 -6.54 -6.10
N PRO A 189 -17.42 -7.52 -6.89
CA PRO A 189 -17.20 -8.94 -6.62
C PRO A 189 -15.72 -9.36 -6.55
N ASP A 190 -14.83 -8.60 -7.19
CA ASP A 190 -13.38 -8.86 -7.14
C ASP A 190 -12.71 -8.39 -5.84
N ASN A 191 -13.47 -7.76 -4.93
CA ASN A 191 -13.07 -7.26 -3.62
C ASN A 191 -11.84 -6.32 -3.66
N ARG A 192 -11.67 -5.57 -4.76
CA ARG A 192 -10.55 -4.63 -4.93
C ARG A 192 -10.84 -3.23 -4.43
N GLY A 193 -11.64 -3.11 -3.37
CA GLY A 193 -11.96 -1.86 -2.69
C GLY A 193 -13.30 -1.26 -3.07
N THR A 194 -13.72 -0.28 -2.29
CA THR A 194 -14.99 0.44 -2.46
C THR A 194 -15.01 1.25 -3.75
N MET A 195 -16.08 1.09 -4.52
CA MET A 195 -16.41 1.89 -5.69
C MET A 195 -17.61 2.79 -5.41
N LEU A 196 -17.71 3.89 -6.16
CA LEU A 196 -18.85 4.78 -6.12
C LEU A 196 -19.65 4.67 -7.41
N GLU A 197 -20.96 4.53 -7.24
CA GLU A 197 -21.95 4.72 -8.29
C GLU A 197 -22.43 6.18 -8.22
N GLY A 198 -22.46 6.87 -9.37
CA GLY A 198 -22.81 8.28 -9.42
C GLY A 198 -23.65 8.62 -10.64
N THR A 199 -24.62 9.52 -10.44
CA THR A 199 -25.44 10.11 -11.51
C THR A 199 -24.86 11.44 -12.01
N ALA A 200 -23.97 12.08 -11.24
CA ALA A 200 -23.25 13.26 -11.72
C ALA A 200 -22.43 12.93 -12.98
N PRO A 201 -22.54 13.75 -14.04
CA PRO A 201 -21.68 13.62 -15.20
C PRO A 201 -20.23 13.91 -14.79
N ILE A 202 -19.34 12.99 -15.12
CA ILE A 202 -17.88 13.17 -14.99
C ILE A 202 -17.37 13.95 -16.18
N LYS A 203 -16.25 14.67 -16.04
CA LYS A 203 -15.62 15.28 -17.21
C LYS A 203 -15.02 14.22 -18.12
N THR A 204 -15.17 14.43 -19.42
CA THR A 204 -14.64 13.55 -20.48
C THR A 204 -13.59 14.25 -21.36
N GLY A 205 -13.34 15.54 -21.15
CA GLY A 205 -12.40 16.35 -21.91
C GLY A 205 -12.19 17.74 -21.28
N ASN A 206 -11.45 18.60 -21.97
CA ASN A 206 -11.06 19.95 -21.51
C ASN A 206 -10.31 19.96 -20.16
N PHE A 207 -9.52 18.91 -19.93
CA PHE A 207 -8.64 18.80 -18.77
C PHE A 207 -7.55 19.86 -18.80
N LYS A 208 -7.37 20.57 -17.68
CA LYS A 208 -6.30 21.56 -17.50
C LYS A 208 -5.04 20.94 -16.90
N LEU A 209 -5.16 19.83 -16.17
CA LEU A 209 -4.08 19.21 -15.40
C LEU A 209 -3.81 17.77 -15.84
N VAL A 210 -4.84 16.96 -16.08
CA VAL A 210 -4.72 15.57 -16.53
C VAL A 210 -4.03 15.54 -17.91
N GLY A 211 -3.03 14.66 -18.03
CA GLY A 211 -2.19 14.56 -19.22
C GLY A 211 -0.96 15.49 -19.21
N LYS A 212 -0.84 16.37 -18.22
CA LYS A 212 0.37 17.20 -18.04
C LYS A 212 1.35 16.56 -17.06
N SER A 213 2.63 16.75 -17.32
CA SER A 213 3.73 16.34 -16.45
C SER A 213 3.93 17.36 -15.33
N ILE A 214 3.09 17.30 -14.30
CA ILE A 214 3.22 18.15 -13.11
C ILE A 214 4.33 17.58 -12.21
N PRO A 215 5.23 18.42 -11.65
CA PRO A 215 6.21 17.98 -10.67
C PRO A 215 5.55 17.23 -9.51
N ARG A 216 6.09 16.06 -9.18
CA ARG A 216 5.59 15.23 -8.10
C ARG A 216 5.72 15.92 -6.75
N VAL A 217 4.64 15.88 -5.96
CA VAL A 217 4.57 16.53 -4.65
C VAL A 217 5.52 15.92 -3.62
N ASP A 218 5.84 14.63 -3.77
CA ASP A 218 6.68 13.88 -2.84
C ASP A 218 8.18 13.97 -3.15
N VAL A 219 8.55 14.37 -4.36
CA VAL A 219 9.96 14.37 -4.81
C VAL A 219 10.84 15.39 -4.08
N PRO A 220 10.42 16.65 -3.86
CA PRO A 220 11.27 17.64 -3.19
C PRO A 220 11.81 17.16 -1.83
N GLU A 221 10.95 16.59 -1.00
CA GLU A 221 11.32 16.09 0.32
C GLU A 221 12.15 14.81 0.28
N LYS A 222 11.92 13.94 -0.71
CA LYS A 222 12.76 12.75 -0.94
C LYS A 222 14.18 13.14 -1.33
N VAL A 223 14.33 14.15 -2.18
CA VAL A 223 15.64 14.70 -2.58
C VAL A 223 16.32 15.41 -1.40
N ALA A 224 15.55 16.13 -0.58
CA ALA A 224 16.07 16.80 0.62
C ALA A 224 16.40 15.84 1.78
N GLY A 225 15.98 14.58 1.71
CA GLY A 225 16.15 13.60 2.78
C GLY A 225 15.23 13.84 3.99
N THR A 226 14.13 14.56 3.80
CA THR A 226 13.17 14.89 4.86
C THR A 226 11.87 14.08 4.77
N TRP A 227 11.65 13.32 3.68
CA TRP A 227 10.45 12.51 3.51
C TRP A 227 10.30 11.45 4.63
N PRO A 228 9.12 11.35 5.28
CA PRO A 228 8.90 10.48 6.41
C PRO A 228 8.56 9.04 6.00
N TYR A 229 9.58 8.22 5.75
CA TYR A 229 9.34 6.79 5.58
C TYR A 229 8.90 6.14 6.89
N VAL A 230 8.23 4.98 6.83
CA VAL A 230 7.84 4.21 8.03
C VAL A 230 9.04 3.92 8.95
N HIS A 231 10.25 3.81 8.39
CA HIS A 231 11.51 3.64 9.13
C HIS A 231 11.84 4.81 10.06
N ASN A 232 11.29 6.00 9.79
CA ASN A 232 11.50 7.24 10.53
C ASN A 232 10.51 7.45 11.69
N VAL A 233 9.50 6.60 11.85
CA VAL A 233 8.53 6.72 12.97
C VAL A 233 9.24 6.59 14.32
N ARG A 234 8.96 7.52 15.23
CA ARG A 234 9.52 7.62 16.59
C ARG A 234 8.40 7.95 17.59
N ILE A 235 7.84 6.93 18.24
CA ILE A 235 6.78 7.11 19.24
C ILE A 235 7.41 7.30 20.64
N PRO A 236 6.89 8.20 21.50
CA PRO A 236 7.35 8.30 22.88
C PRO A 236 7.31 6.95 23.61
N GLY A 237 8.42 6.60 24.28
CA GLY A 237 8.57 5.32 24.99
C GLY A 237 8.79 4.10 24.09
N MET A 238 8.98 4.29 22.78
CA MET A 238 9.19 3.23 21.81
C MET A 238 10.47 2.43 22.10
N VAL A 239 10.33 1.11 21.96
CA VAL A 239 11.42 0.13 22.09
C VAL A 239 11.60 -0.65 20.80
N HIS A 240 12.63 -1.47 20.73
CA HIS A 240 13.04 -2.14 19.50
C HIS A 240 12.87 -3.66 19.60
N GLY A 241 12.15 -4.21 18.62
CA GLY A 241 11.92 -5.64 18.47
C GLY A 241 12.78 -6.27 17.39
N ARG A 242 13.16 -7.53 17.59
CA ARG A 242 13.72 -8.42 16.57
C ARG A 242 13.08 -9.79 16.65
N VAL A 243 12.81 -10.39 15.50
CA VAL A 243 12.24 -11.73 15.40
C VAL A 243 13.37 -12.73 15.21
N VAL A 244 13.29 -13.85 15.94
CA VAL A 244 14.16 -15.00 15.74
C VAL A 244 13.35 -16.02 14.96
N PHE A 245 13.60 -16.08 13.66
CA PHE A 245 12.86 -16.95 12.76
C PHE A 245 13.20 -18.44 12.99
N PRO A 246 12.31 -19.36 12.57
CA PRO A 246 12.64 -20.78 12.54
C PRO A 246 13.92 -21.10 11.76
N SER A 247 14.51 -22.27 11.99
CA SER A 247 15.70 -22.71 11.26
C SER A 247 15.43 -23.01 9.77
N ALA A 248 14.20 -23.38 9.44
CA ALA A 248 13.70 -23.66 8.10
C ALA A 248 12.16 -23.58 8.08
N PRO A 249 11.53 -23.42 6.91
CA PRO A 249 10.08 -23.53 6.77
C PRO A 249 9.54 -24.85 7.34
N GLY A 250 8.41 -24.82 8.05
CA GLY A 250 7.84 -25.99 8.72
C GLY A 250 8.57 -26.47 9.98
N ALA A 251 9.72 -25.88 10.35
CA ALA A 251 10.35 -26.17 11.63
C ALA A 251 9.50 -25.65 12.80
N THR A 252 9.45 -26.42 13.88
CA THR A 252 8.70 -26.10 15.09
C THR A 252 9.63 -25.81 16.27
N LEU A 253 9.20 -24.93 17.16
CA LEU A 253 9.99 -24.52 18.31
C LEU A 253 10.07 -25.65 19.35
N ILE A 254 11.28 -26.07 19.71
CA ILE A 254 11.52 -27.08 20.76
C ILE A 254 11.79 -26.38 22.09
N THR A 255 12.85 -25.57 22.16
CA THR A 255 13.26 -24.86 23.39
C THR A 255 13.81 -23.47 23.11
N ILE A 256 13.70 -22.59 24.10
CA ILE A 256 14.35 -21.28 24.17
C ILE A 256 15.14 -21.24 25.47
N ASP A 257 16.41 -20.86 25.40
CA ASP A 257 17.24 -20.55 26.55
C ASP A 257 17.31 -19.03 26.70
N GLU A 258 16.38 -18.46 27.47
CA GLU A 258 16.26 -17.01 27.67
C GLU A 258 17.44 -16.43 28.46
N ASP A 259 18.10 -17.23 29.30
CA ASP A 259 19.28 -16.81 30.05
C ASP A 259 20.46 -16.50 29.12
N SER A 260 20.47 -17.02 27.89
CA SER A 260 21.53 -16.77 26.92
C SER A 260 21.67 -15.29 26.52
N VAL A 261 20.64 -14.47 26.76
CA VAL A 261 20.65 -13.03 26.48
C VAL A 261 20.70 -12.15 27.74
N ARG A 262 20.77 -12.74 28.94
CA ARG A 262 20.76 -12.00 30.21
C ARG A 262 21.89 -10.98 30.33
N GLY A 263 23.02 -11.24 29.66
CA GLY A 263 24.18 -10.34 29.63
C GLY A 263 24.05 -9.16 28.65
N VAL A 264 23.01 -9.13 27.81
CA VAL A 264 22.80 -8.03 26.84
C VAL A 264 22.08 -6.88 27.55
N PRO A 265 22.70 -5.69 27.68
CA PRO A 265 22.06 -4.57 28.37
C PRO A 265 20.76 -4.15 27.68
N GLY A 266 19.77 -3.74 28.46
CA GLY A 266 18.53 -3.16 27.94
C GLY A 266 17.56 -4.16 27.30
N VAL A 267 17.82 -5.48 27.36
CA VAL A 267 16.81 -6.48 27.02
C VAL A 267 15.64 -6.37 28.00
N ILE A 268 14.44 -6.17 27.45
CA ILE A 268 13.19 -6.04 28.20
C ILE A 268 12.53 -7.41 28.34
N LYS A 269 12.42 -8.15 27.23
CA LYS A 269 11.68 -9.41 27.20
C LYS A 269 12.05 -10.26 26.00
N VAL A 270 12.20 -11.57 26.23
CA VAL A 270 12.06 -12.58 25.18
C VAL A 270 10.58 -12.97 25.11
N VAL A 271 9.99 -12.90 23.92
CA VAL A 271 8.56 -13.11 23.69
C VAL A 271 8.40 -14.41 22.91
N ARG A 272 7.60 -15.33 23.46
CA ARG A 272 7.16 -16.56 22.82
C ARG A 272 5.64 -16.58 22.69
N LYS A 273 5.12 -16.90 21.51
CA LYS A 273 3.69 -17.21 21.28
C LYS A 273 3.57 -18.28 20.19
N GLY A 274 3.24 -19.50 20.56
CA GLY A 274 3.33 -20.64 19.63
C GLY A 274 4.78 -20.84 19.15
N ASN A 275 4.97 -20.87 17.82
CA ASN A 275 6.28 -20.88 17.16
C ASN A 275 6.89 -19.47 16.99
N PHE A 276 6.18 -18.40 17.30
CA PHE A 276 6.73 -17.05 17.21
C PHE A 276 7.72 -16.80 18.35
N VAL A 277 8.94 -16.37 18.00
CA VAL A 277 9.97 -15.96 18.94
C VAL A 277 10.48 -14.57 18.55
N GLY A 278 10.56 -13.68 19.53
CA GLY A 278 11.23 -12.39 19.35
C GLY A 278 11.84 -11.87 20.63
N VAL A 279 12.68 -10.85 20.48
CA VAL A 279 13.31 -10.14 21.60
C VAL A 279 12.95 -8.67 21.51
N VAL A 280 12.75 -8.04 22.66
CA VAL A 280 12.49 -6.61 22.78
C VAL A 280 13.56 -5.99 23.67
N ALA A 281 14.14 -4.87 23.24
CA ALA A 281 15.14 -4.14 23.99
C ALA A 281 14.94 -2.62 23.88
N GLU A 282 15.53 -1.86 24.80
CA GLU A 282 15.43 -0.40 24.85
C GLU A 282 16.01 0.27 23.59
N ARG A 283 17.07 -0.31 22.99
CA ARG A 283 17.72 0.23 21.78
C ARG A 283 17.85 -0.82 20.68
N GLU A 284 18.00 -0.34 19.46
CA GLU A 284 18.02 -1.18 18.26
C GLU A 284 19.19 -2.17 18.24
N GLU A 285 20.40 -1.69 18.52
CA GLU A 285 21.60 -2.51 18.52
C GLU A 285 21.57 -3.58 19.61
N GLN A 286 20.89 -3.31 20.74
CA GLN A 286 20.68 -4.27 21.81
C GLN A 286 19.71 -5.38 21.37
N ALA A 287 18.62 -5.03 20.69
CA ALA A 287 17.67 -6.01 20.15
C ALA A 287 18.34 -6.88 19.07
N ILE A 288 19.20 -6.30 18.21
CA ILE A 288 20.00 -7.04 17.22
C ILE A 288 20.95 -8.01 17.92
N GLN A 289 21.69 -7.55 18.92
CA GLN A 289 22.62 -8.38 19.68
C GLN A 289 21.89 -9.53 20.38
N ALA A 290 20.79 -9.24 21.08
CA ALA A 290 19.98 -10.24 21.76
C ALA A 290 19.43 -11.29 20.78
N ALA A 291 18.89 -10.88 19.63
CA ALA A 291 18.36 -11.83 18.65
C ALA A 291 19.42 -12.78 18.09
N ARG A 292 20.67 -12.29 17.93
CA ARG A 292 21.80 -13.11 17.48
C ARG A 292 22.35 -14.04 18.56
N GLN A 293 22.23 -13.66 19.84
CA GLN A 293 22.73 -14.42 20.98
C GLN A 293 21.69 -15.38 21.58
N LEU A 294 20.40 -15.17 21.31
CA LEU A 294 19.34 -16.02 21.83
C LEU A 294 19.52 -17.45 21.32
N ARG A 295 19.69 -18.39 22.25
CA ARG A 295 19.80 -19.81 21.93
C ARG A 295 18.39 -20.39 21.80
N VAL A 296 18.05 -20.77 20.57
CA VAL A 296 16.76 -21.37 20.24
C VAL A 296 17.01 -22.70 19.54
N THR A 297 16.34 -23.75 19.99
CA THR A 297 16.37 -25.06 19.34
C THR A 297 15.06 -25.26 18.58
N TRP A 298 15.19 -25.56 17.29
CA TRP A 298 14.10 -25.84 16.37
C TRP A 298 14.15 -27.32 15.95
N SER A 299 13.00 -27.88 15.60
CA SER A 299 12.95 -29.16 14.88
C SER A 299 13.59 -29.04 13.50
N GLU A 300 13.74 -30.18 12.81
CA GLU A 300 13.98 -30.12 11.37
C GLU A 300 12.78 -29.47 10.67
N GLY A 301 13.07 -28.81 9.54
CA GLY A 301 12.07 -28.24 8.65
C GLY A 301 12.22 -28.76 7.23
N THR A 302 11.40 -28.23 6.33
CA THR A 302 11.36 -28.61 4.92
C THR A 302 12.53 -28.01 4.16
N ARG A 303 13.25 -28.84 3.40
CA ARG A 303 14.31 -28.38 2.50
C ARG A 303 13.75 -28.12 1.10
N LEU A 304 14.32 -27.14 0.42
CA LEU A 304 14.03 -26.91 -0.99
C LEU A 304 14.44 -28.14 -1.81
N PRO A 305 13.63 -28.55 -2.82
CA PRO A 305 14.05 -29.56 -3.77
C PRO A 305 15.25 -29.06 -4.58
N ARG A 306 16.14 -29.98 -4.94
CA ARG A 306 17.37 -29.67 -5.69
C ARG A 306 17.06 -29.08 -7.08
N ASP A 307 16.10 -29.67 -7.79
CA ASP A 307 15.54 -29.09 -9.01
C ASP A 307 14.08 -28.66 -8.77
N LYS A 308 13.93 -27.36 -8.49
CA LYS A 308 12.61 -26.72 -8.29
C LYS A 308 11.72 -26.79 -9.53
N HIS A 309 12.29 -26.83 -10.74
CA HIS A 309 11.50 -26.85 -11.98
C HIS A 309 11.00 -28.25 -12.30
N GLU A 310 11.80 -29.27 -12.04
CA GLU A 310 11.33 -30.67 -12.08
C GLU A 310 10.25 -30.90 -11.03
N TRP A 311 10.42 -30.36 -9.82
CA TRP A 311 9.40 -30.42 -8.77
C TRP A 311 8.07 -29.85 -9.24
N LEU A 312 8.06 -28.69 -9.93
CA LEU A 312 6.81 -28.07 -10.43
C LEU A 312 6.01 -28.99 -11.35
N ARG A 313 6.66 -29.82 -12.18
CA ARG A 313 5.96 -30.76 -13.08
C ARG A 313 5.22 -31.85 -12.30
N ASN A 314 5.81 -32.29 -11.19
CA ASN A 314 5.38 -33.43 -10.41
C ASN A 314 4.55 -33.04 -9.18
N ALA A 315 4.56 -31.76 -8.81
CA ALA A 315 3.83 -31.22 -7.68
C ALA A 315 2.32 -31.44 -7.83
N LYS A 316 1.62 -31.54 -6.69
CA LYS A 316 0.17 -31.72 -6.70
C LYS A 316 -0.50 -30.54 -7.41
N LYS A 317 -1.26 -30.83 -8.47
CA LYS A 317 -2.09 -29.85 -9.18
C LYS A 317 -3.27 -29.48 -8.30
N ILE A 318 -3.36 -28.20 -7.93
CA ILE A 318 -4.51 -27.61 -7.23
C ILE A 318 -5.62 -27.31 -8.23
N LYS A 319 -5.25 -26.71 -9.37
CA LYS A 319 -6.18 -26.35 -10.45
C LYS A 319 -5.46 -26.44 -11.79
N THR A 320 -6.18 -26.87 -12.82
CA THR A 320 -5.74 -26.71 -14.21
C THR A 320 -6.73 -25.81 -14.93
N GLU A 321 -6.22 -24.78 -15.58
CA GLU A 321 -6.96 -23.95 -16.54
C GLU A 321 -6.51 -24.36 -17.93
N ASP A 322 -7.44 -24.73 -18.80
CA ASP A 322 -7.13 -25.18 -20.16
C ASP A 322 -8.03 -24.41 -21.12
N THR A 323 -7.41 -23.60 -21.97
CA THR A 323 -8.08 -22.73 -22.93
C THR A 323 -7.54 -23.03 -24.31
N SER A 324 -8.44 -23.21 -25.29
CA SER A 324 -8.07 -23.51 -26.66
C SER A 324 -8.91 -22.75 -27.68
N ARG A 325 -8.33 -22.46 -28.84
CA ARG A 325 -8.96 -21.90 -30.03
C ARG A 325 -8.57 -22.72 -31.26
N GLY A 326 -9.50 -22.89 -32.19
CA GLY A 326 -9.24 -23.61 -33.44
C GLY A 326 -8.87 -25.08 -33.23
N ASP A 327 -8.21 -25.66 -34.23
CA ASP A 327 -7.72 -27.04 -34.22
C ASP A 327 -6.19 -27.05 -34.17
N VAL A 328 -5.66 -27.12 -32.96
CA VAL A 328 -4.21 -27.16 -32.71
C VAL A 328 -3.54 -28.36 -33.37
N VAL A 329 -4.21 -29.51 -33.42
CA VAL A 329 -3.63 -30.73 -34.02
C VAL A 329 -3.49 -30.53 -35.52
N ALA A 330 -4.55 -30.06 -36.19
CA ALA A 330 -4.50 -29.75 -37.61
C ALA A 330 -3.52 -28.61 -37.94
N GLY A 331 -3.47 -27.57 -37.10
CA GLY A 331 -2.53 -26.47 -37.26
C GLY A 331 -1.07 -26.91 -37.14
N LEU A 332 -0.74 -27.78 -36.17
CA LEU A 332 0.59 -28.37 -36.05
C LEU A 332 0.93 -29.30 -37.21
N ALA A 333 -0.05 -30.07 -37.72
CA ALA A 333 0.16 -30.94 -38.88
C ALA A 333 0.46 -30.18 -40.19
N LYS A 334 0.00 -28.92 -40.30
CA LYS A 334 0.29 -28.03 -41.44
C LYS A 334 1.70 -27.38 -41.37
N ALA A 335 2.40 -27.50 -40.24
CA ALA A 335 3.67 -26.83 -40.05
C ALA A 335 4.78 -27.50 -40.87
N VAL A 336 5.51 -26.72 -41.66
CA VAL A 336 6.76 -27.18 -42.31
C VAL A 336 7.95 -27.11 -41.36
N LYS A 337 7.83 -26.33 -40.28
CA LYS A 337 8.82 -26.23 -39.20
C LYS A 337 8.12 -26.17 -37.84
N THR A 338 8.57 -26.99 -36.89
CA THR A 338 8.13 -26.92 -35.50
C THR A 338 9.27 -26.44 -34.62
N ILE A 339 9.01 -25.48 -33.74
CA ILE A 339 9.94 -24.99 -32.72
C ILE A 339 9.39 -25.40 -31.36
N ARG A 340 10.27 -25.92 -30.50
CA ARG A 340 9.95 -26.25 -29.10
C ARG A 340 10.99 -25.62 -28.18
N ALA A 341 10.53 -25.10 -27.05
CA ALA A 341 11.39 -24.52 -26.03
C ALA A 341 10.78 -24.67 -24.64
N THR A 342 11.63 -24.88 -23.65
CA THR A 342 11.26 -24.83 -22.23
C THR A 342 11.84 -23.57 -21.60
N TYR A 343 10.99 -22.78 -20.96
CA TYR A 343 11.36 -21.56 -20.25
C TYR A 343 11.18 -21.74 -18.74
N LYS A 344 12.12 -21.20 -17.98
CA LYS A 344 12.19 -21.32 -16.53
C LYS A 344 12.36 -19.93 -15.93
N THR A 345 11.55 -19.60 -14.92
CA THR A 345 11.81 -18.43 -14.08
C THR A 345 12.33 -18.89 -12.71
N PRO A 346 13.27 -18.16 -12.09
CA PRO A 346 13.77 -18.49 -10.76
C PRO A 346 12.77 -18.05 -9.69
N ILE A 347 13.06 -18.44 -8.44
CA ILE A 347 12.48 -17.73 -7.29
C ILE A 347 13.05 -16.32 -7.32
N GLN A 348 12.19 -15.30 -7.22
CA GLN A 348 12.61 -13.91 -7.31
C GLN A 348 12.24 -13.14 -6.04
N ASN A 349 13.25 -12.51 -5.43
CA ASN A 349 13.06 -11.59 -4.33
C ASN A 349 12.71 -10.19 -4.87
N HIS A 350 11.85 -9.48 -4.14
CA HIS A 350 11.45 -8.10 -4.39
C HIS A 350 12.61 -7.10 -4.27
N GLY A 351 13.61 -7.36 -3.43
CA GLY A 351 14.85 -6.59 -3.37
C GLY A 351 14.69 -5.13 -2.91
N MET A 352 13.78 -4.84 -1.97
CA MET A 352 13.59 -3.49 -1.43
C MET A 352 14.90 -2.88 -0.90
N ILE A 353 15.09 -1.56 -1.05
CA ILE A 353 16.32 -0.86 -0.62
C ILE A 353 16.44 -0.88 0.90
N GLY A 354 15.37 -0.59 1.62
CA GLY A 354 15.31 -0.84 3.07
C GLY A 354 14.51 -2.10 3.36
N PRO A 355 14.93 -2.93 4.33
CA PRO A 355 14.14 -4.09 4.78
C PRO A 355 12.77 -3.68 5.35
N SER A 356 11.86 -4.66 5.46
CA SER A 356 10.54 -4.49 6.06
C SER A 356 10.62 -3.84 7.45
N CYS A 357 9.79 -2.84 7.70
CA CYS A 357 9.74 -2.09 8.95
C CYS A 357 8.32 -1.66 9.28
N ALA A 358 7.97 -1.74 10.56
CA ALA A 358 6.72 -1.23 11.10
C ALA A 358 6.88 -0.85 12.57
N VAL A 359 5.95 -0.03 13.05
CA VAL A 359 5.79 0.27 14.47
C VAL A 359 4.38 -0.12 14.87
N ALA A 360 4.22 -0.72 16.04
CA ALA A 360 2.91 -0.97 16.62
C ALA A 360 2.90 -0.53 18.09
N ASP A 361 1.75 -0.02 18.51
CA ASP A 361 1.45 0.37 19.89
C ASP A 361 0.16 -0.33 20.30
N VAL A 362 0.31 -1.38 21.10
CA VAL A 362 -0.77 -2.24 21.58
C VAL A 362 -0.81 -2.17 23.10
N ARG A 363 -1.77 -1.43 23.62
CA ARG A 363 -2.01 -1.22 25.06
C ARG A 363 -3.46 -0.81 25.29
N ASP A 364 -3.94 -1.02 26.51
CA ASP A 364 -5.27 -0.58 26.96
C ASP A 364 -6.43 -1.06 26.05
N GLY A 365 -6.31 -2.29 25.53
CA GLY A 365 -7.31 -2.90 24.64
C GLY A 365 -7.42 -2.22 23.27
N GLN A 366 -6.41 -1.47 22.85
CA GLN A 366 -6.34 -0.76 21.58
C GLN A 366 -5.02 -1.08 20.86
N ALA A 367 -5.04 -0.96 19.53
CA ALA A 367 -3.86 -1.13 18.70
C ALA A 367 -3.77 -0.01 17.66
N THR A 368 -2.64 0.68 17.61
CA THR A 368 -2.28 1.55 16.48
C THR A 368 -1.01 1.00 15.83
N PHE A 369 -0.95 0.96 14.51
CA PHE A 369 0.25 0.53 13.80
C PHE A 369 0.56 1.43 12.61
N TRP A 370 1.86 1.66 12.38
CA TRP A 370 2.41 2.38 11.24
C TRP A 370 3.10 1.39 10.31
N SER A 371 2.69 1.39 9.05
CA SER A 371 3.10 0.37 8.08
C SER A 371 3.19 0.93 6.65
N GLY A 372 4.11 0.41 5.85
CA GLY A 372 4.17 0.64 4.41
C GLY A 372 3.28 -0.27 3.57
N SER A 373 2.33 -0.97 4.19
CA SER A 373 1.45 -1.93 3.53
C SER A 373 0.72 -1.35 2.31
N GLN A 374 0.64 -2.15 1.26
CA GLN A 374 -0.16 -1.87 0.06
C GLN A 374 -1.67 -1.98 0.33
N TRP A 375 -2.07 -2.51 1.49
CA TRP A 375 -3.46 -2.71 1.87
C TRP A 375 -3.67 -2.55 3.38
N ILE A 376 -3.59 -1.31 3.86
CA ILE A 376 -3.66 -0.99 5.28
C ILE A 376 -4.97 -1.47 5.97
N GLN A 377 -6.09 -1.44 5.26
CA GLN A 377 -7.39 -1.93 5.78
C GLN A 377 -7.46 -3.45 5.88
N GLY A 378 -6.80 -4.17 4.95
CA GLY A 378 -6.60 -5.61 5.06
C GLY A 378 -5.74 -5.97 6.25
N ASN A 379 -4.57 -5.33 6.38
CA ASN A 379 -3.70 -5.48 7.54
C ASN A 379 -4.44 -5.21 8.85
N ARG A 380 -5.27 -4.16 8.90
CA ARG A 380 -6.06 -3.84 10.09
C ARG A 380 -6.97 -5.00 10.50
N ARG A 381 -7.66 -5.64 9.55
CA ARG A 381 -8.50 -6.82 9.81
C ARG A 381 -7.67 -7.99 10.33
N ASP A 382 -6.52 -8.25 9.70
CA ASP A 382 -5.63 -9.34 10.08
C ASP A 382 -5.06 -9.12 11.49
N LEU A 383 -4.63 -7.90 11.82
CA LEU A 383 -4.13 -7.55 13.14
C LEU A 383 -5.24 -7.61 14.20
N ALA A 384 -6.45 -7.15 13.89
CA ALA A 384 -7.59 -7.24 14.81
C ALA A 384 -7.88 -8.71 15.17
N ALA A 385 -7.96 -9.59 14.17
CA ALA A 385 -8.14 -11.02 14.38
C ALA A 385 -6.98 -11.63 15.19
N MET A 386 -5.73 -11.28 14.84
CA MET A 386 -4.55 -11.82 15.52
C MET A 386 -4.40 -11.39 16.98
N LEU A 387 -4.77 -10.15 17.28
CA LEU A 387 -4.69 -9.60 18.63
C LEU A 387 -5.92 -9.94 19.48
N GLY A 388 -6.99 -10.47 18.87
CA GLY A 388 -8.28 -10.70 19.53
C GLY A 388 -8.99 -9.39 19.89
N LEU A 389 -8.82 -8.34 19.08
CA LEU A 389 -9.40 -7.02 19.31
C LEU A 389 -10.57 -6.75 18.36
N PRO A 390 -11.61 -6.02 18.79
CA PRO A 390 -12.61 -5.47 17.88
C PRO A 390 -11.97 -4.58 16.81
N LEU A 391 -12.50 -4.61 15.58
CA LEU A 391 -11.91 -3.90 14.44
C LEU A 391 -11.80 -2.39 14.67
N GLU A 392 -12.78 -1.80 15.34
CA GLU A 392 -12.83 -0.39 15.73
C GLU A 392 -11.77 0.02 16.77
N LYS A 393 -11.19 -0.95 17.46
CA LYS A 393 -10.07 -0.76 18.41
C LYS A 393 -8.70 -0.85 17.75
N VAL A 394 -8.65 -1.10 16.44
CA VAL A 394 -7.41 -1.18 15.67
C VAL A 394 -7.36 -0.07 14.63
N ARG A 395 -6.30 0.74 14.62
CA ARG A 395 -6.02 1.78 13.62
C ARG A 395 -4.72 1.48 12.89
N GLY A 396 -4.80 1.31 11.58
CA GLY A 396 -3.64 1.34 10.68
C GLY A 396 -3.40 2.73 10.11
N VAL A 397 -2.15 3.17 10.14
CA VAL A 397 -1.66 4.41 9.54
C VAL A 397 -0.59 4.04 8.51
N TRP A 398 -0.83 4.43 7.27
CA TRP A 398 0.14 4.21 6.20
C TRP A 398 1.20 5.32 6.18
N LEU A 399 2.46 4.90 6.01
CA LEU A 399 3.59 5.75 5.65
C LEU A 399 4.39 5.01 4.59
N GLU A 400 4.97 5.72 3.62
CA GLU A 400 5.70 5.07 2.55
C GLU A 400 6.86 4.22 3.09
N ALA A 401 7.04 3.02 2.52
CA ALA A 401 8.22 2.21 2.75
C ALA A 401 9.29 2.50 1.68
N SER A 402 10.53 2.15 1.98
CA SER A 402 11.68 2.26 1.07
C SER A 402 11.66 1.20 -0.06
N GLY A 403 10.56 1.14 -0.81
CA GLY A 403 10.26 0.16 -1.83
C GLY A 403 9.10 -0.75 -1.47
N SER A 404 8.57 -1.46 -2.47
CA SER A 404 7.52 -2.46 -2.27
C SER A 404 7.62 -3.56 -3.33
N TYR A 405 7.50 -3.22 -4.62
CA TYR A 405 7.55 -4.19 -5.73
C TYR A 405 6.56 -5.37 -5.62
N GLY A 406 5.55 -5.29 -4.75
CA GLY A 406 4.63 -6.38 -4.42
C GLY A 406 4.85 -7.00 -3.04
N ARG A 407 6.02 -6.76 -2.42
CA ARG A 407 6.42 -7.31 -1.11
C ARG A 407 5.44 -6.99 0.00
N LEU A 408 4.95 -5.75 0.01
CA LEU A 408 4.13 -5.21 1.10
C LEU A 408 2.63 -5.40 0.86
N ALA A 409 2.25 -6.23 -0.12
CA ALA A 409 0.90 -6.78 -0.22
C ALA A 409 0.62 -7.80 0.90
N CYS A 410 1.69 -8.41 1.45
CA CYS A 410 1.68 -9.17 2.69
C CYS A 410 2.74 -8.54 3.61
N ASP A 411 2.33 -7.68 4.54
CA ASP A 411 3.25 -7.04 5.49
C ASP A 411 3.46 -7.94 6.71
N ASP A 412 4.71 -8.32 6.96
CA ASP A 412 5.08 -9.14 8.10
C ASP A 412 5.55 -8.33 9.31
N ALA A 413 6.08 -7.12 9.09
CA ALA A 413 6.67 -6.35 10.17
C ALA A 413 5.60 -5.82 11.14
N ALA A 414 4.45 -5.35 10.62
CA ALA A 414 3.39 -4.83 11.48
C ALA A 414 2.76 -5.88 12.41
N PRO A 415 2.40 -7.10 11.94
CA PRO A 415 1.97 -8.18 12.83
C PRO A 415 3.01 -8.51 13.91
N GLN A 416 4.29 -8.59 13.55
CA GLN A 416 5.36 -8.91 14.52
C GLN A 416 5.53 -7.81 15.56
N ALA A 417 5.53 -6.54 15.12
CA ALA A 417 5.57 -5.38 16.02
C ALA A 417 4.38 -5.40 16.98
N ALA A 418 3.18 -5.73 16.48
CA ALA A 418 1.97 -5.79 17.28
C ALA A 418 2.01 -6.88 18.36
N LEU A 419 2.49 -8.09 18.03
CA LEU A 419 2.67 -9.17 19.01
C LEU A 419 3.68 -8.81 20.09
N LEU A 420 4.82 -8.23 19.70
CA LEU A 420 5.84 -7.80 20.65
C LEU A 420 5.32 -6.65 21.52
N SER A 421 4.63 -5.67 20.94
CA SER A 421 4.04 -4.54 21.65
C SER A 421 3.00 -5.00 22.66
N GLN A 422 2.09 -5.91 22.27
CA GLN A 422 1.10 -6.51 23.17
C GLN A 422 1.78 -7.21 24.36
N ALA A 423 2.92 -7.87 24.12
CA ALA A 423 3.63 -8.63 25.16
C ALA A 423 4.39 -7.74 26.17
N VAL A 424 4.73 -6.49 25.81
CA VAL A 424 5.49 -5.55 26.68
C VAL A 424 4.70 -4.32 27.10
N GLY A 425 3.53 -4.06 26.53
CA GLY A 425 2.69 -2.90 26.84
C GLY A 425 3.31 -1.55 26.44
N ARG A 426 4.21 -1.54 25.45
CA ARG A 426 4.93 -0.35 24.96
C ARG A 426 4.92 -0.32 23.43
N PRO A 427 5.03 0.84 22.78
CA PRO A 427 5.24 0.90 21.34
C PRO A 427 6.51 0.13 20.95
N VAL A 428 6.43 -0.79 19.98
CA VAL A 428 7.56 -1.58 19.49
C VAL A 428 7.78 -1.28 18.01
N ARG A 429 9.02 -0.96 17.66
CA ARG A 429 9.51 -0.91 16.28
C ARG A 429 10.16 -2.24 15.90
N VAL A 430 9.68 -2.88 14.85
CA VAL A 430 10.34 -4.02 14.22
C VAL A 430 10.89 -3.58 12.88
N GLN A 431 12.19 -3.80 12.69
CA GLN A 431 12.84 -3.71 11.38
C GLN A 431 13.58 -5.02 11.14
N TRP A 432 13.34 -5.62 9.99
CA TRP A 432 14.04 -6.83 9.57
C TRP A 432 15.50 -6.53 9.23
N MET A 433 16.37 -7.52 9.43
CA MET A 433 17.71 -7.45 8.87
C MET A 433 17.67 -7.85 7.39
N ARG A 434 18.69 -7.45 6.62
CA ARG A 434 18.77 -7.79 5.19
C ARG A 434 18.71 -9.30 4.94
N GLN A 435 19.39 -10.09 5.77
CA GLN A 435 19.35 -11.54 5.67
C GLN A 435 17.97 -12.13 6.00
N ASP A 436 17.21 -11.50 6.89
CA ASP A 436 15.85 -11.94 7.21
C ASP A 436 14.92 -11.68 6.02
N GLU A 437 15.04 -10.50 5.38
CA GLU A 437 14.31 -10.16 4.15
C GLU A 437 14.66 -11.13 3.01
N HIS A 438 15.91 -11.59 2.93
CA HIS A 438 16.32 -12.54 1.91
C HIS A 438 15.92 -13.98 2.21
N ALA A 439 15.64 -14.33 3.46
CA ALA A 439 15.30 -15.70 3.85
C ALA A 439 13.80 -15.94 4.04
N TRP A 440 13.07 -14.93 4.55
CA TRP A 440 11.70 -15.10 5.06
C TRP A 440 10.65 -14.24 4.37
N ALA A 441 11.06 -13.29 3.52
CA ALA A 441 10.09 -12.53 2.75
C ALA A 441 9.34 -13.44 1.77
N PRO A 442 8.04 -13.20 1.51
CA PRO A 442 7.37 -13.77 0.36
C PRO A 442 8.18 -13.47 -0.91
N MET A 443 8.31 -14.47 -1.78
CA MET A 443 9.03 -14.37 -3.05
C MET A 443 8.11 -14.78 -4.20
N SER A 444 8.38 -14.25 -5.40
CA SER A 444 7.76 -14.80 -6.59
C SER A 444 8.20 -16.26 -6.72
N PRO A 445 7.25 -17.21 -6.84
CA PRO A 445 7.60 -18.60 -7.00
C PRO A 445 8.25 -18.83 -8.38
N PRO A 446 9.03 -19.92 -8.54
CA PRO A 446 9.55 -20.27 -9.84
C PRO A 446 8.38 -20.71 -10.74
N THR A 447 8.53 -20.50 -12.04
CA THR A 447 7.59 -21.00 -13.05
C THR A 447 8.32 -21.81 -14.11
N LEU A 448 7.58 -22.69 -14.77
CA LEU A 448 8.04 -23.52 -15.86
C LEU A 448 7.03 -23.47 -16.99
N ALA A 449 7.48 -23.23 -18.22
CA ALA A 449 6.65 -23.21 -19.40
C ALA A 449 7.28 -24.07 -20.50
N ASP A 450 6.54 -25.03 -21.04
CA ASP A 450 6.85 -25.66 -22.31
C ASP A 450 6.04 -24.98 -23.41
N MET A 451 6.72 -24.59 -24.47
CA MET A 451 6.11 -23.91 -25.61
C MET A 451 6.44 -24.64 -26.90
N GLN A 452 5.45 -24.72 -27.78
CA GLN A 452 5.58 -25.27 -29.11
C GLN A 452 4.88 -24.37 -30.13
N ALA A 453 5.57 -24.06 -31.24
CA ALA A 453 4.99 -23.32 -32.36
C ALA A 453 5.21 -24.08 -33.67
N GLY A 454 4.15 -24.24 -34.45
CA GLY A 454 4.22 -24.68 -35.85
C GLY A 454 4.28 -23.48 -36.78
N LEU A 455 5.14 -23.54 -37.79
CA LEU A 455 5.34 -22.49 -38.81
C LEU A 455 5.12 -23.08 -40.21
N ASP A 456 4.44 -22.33 -41.08
CA ASP A 456 4.37 -22.64 -42.51
C ASP A 456 5.63 -22.19 -43.27
N ALA A 457 5.64 -22.40 -44.59
CA ALA A 457 6.78 -22.06 -45.45
C ALA A 457 7.06 -20.55 -45.54
N GLN A 458 6.08 -19.72 -45.18
CA GLN A 458 6.18 -18.25 -45.14
C GLN A 458 6.57 -17.76 -43.74
N GLY A 459 6.73 -18.66 -42.76
CA GLY A 459 7.04 -18.33 -41.38
C GLY A 459 5.85 -17.86 -40.55
N LYS A 460 4.61 -18.02 -41.04
CA LYS A 460 3.40 -17.73 -40.26
C LYS A 460 3.14 -18.86 -39.27
N ILE A 461 2.70 -18.50 -38.06
CA ILE A 461 2.33 -19.47 -37.03
C ILE A 461 1.04 -20.18 -37.43
N THR A 462 1.12 -21.50 -37.59
CA THR A 462 -0.03 -22.38 -37.90
C THR A 462 -0.69 -22.93 -36.65
N ALA A 463 0.07 -23.12 -35.57
CA ALA A 463 -0.45 -23.43 -34.24
C ALA A 463 0.54 -23.03 -33.13
N PHE A 464 0.02 -22.67 -31.96
CA PHE A 464 0.81 -22.37 -30.77
C PHE A 464 0.29 -23.12 -29.55
N VAL A 465 1.19 -23.76 -28.79
CA VAL A 465 0.87 -24.52 -27.58
C VAL A 465 1.74 -24.03 -26.44
N LEU A 466 1.13 -23.73 -25.30
CA LEU A 466 1.80 -23.41 -24.04
C LEU A 466 1.26 -24.32 -22.94
N GLU A 467 2.15 -25.05 -22.27
CA GLU A 467 1.83 -25.77 -21.04
C GLU A 467 2.70 -25.22 -19.90
N GLY A 468 2.07 -24.77 -18.82
CA GLY A 468 2.71 -24.03 -17.74
C GLY A 468 2.47 -24.65 -16.36
N TRP A 469 3.47 -24.56 -15.48
CA TRP A 469 3.38 -24.96 -14.07
C TRP A 469 3.86 -23.82 -13.18
N SER A 470 3.06 -23.48 -12.17
CA SER A 470 3.38 -22.45 -11.19
C SER A 470 2.56 -22.65 -9.91
N PRO A 471 3.11 -22.41 -8.71
CA PRO A 471 2.30 -22.10 -7.54
C PRO A 471 1.51 -20.82 -7.79
N SER A 472 0.52 -20.52 -6.94
CA SER A 472 -0.11 -19.20 -7.02
C SER A 472 0.85 -18.10 -6.56
N HIS A 473 0.83 -16.95 -7.24
CA HIS A 473 1.56 -15.73 -6.84
C HIS A 473 0.70 -14.83 -5.93
N SER A 474 -0.47 -15.32 -5.52
CA SER A 474 -1.42 -14.56 -4.69
C SER A 474 -2.00 -15.44 -3.59
N SER A 475 -1.26 -16.47 -3.20
CA SER A 475 -1.57 -17.28 -2.04
C SER A 475 -1.57 -16.39 -0.80
N GLY A 476 -2.77 -16.14 -0.27
CA GLY A 476 -3.01 -15.48 1.00
C GLY A 476 -2.96 -13.96 0.92
N GLU A 477 -4.09 -13.37 0.52
CA GLU A 477 -4.25 -11.91 0.58
C GLU A 477 -4.62 -11.42 1.99
N SER A 478 -5.19 -12.29 2.83
CA SER A 478 -5.55 -12.02 4.23
C SER A 478 -5.03 -13.14 5.14
N GLY A 479 -4.60 -12.78 6.33
CA GLY A 479 -4.14 -13.71 7.36
C GLY A 479 -2.94 -14.56 6.92
N ASN A 480 -2.04 -14.02 6.10
CA ASN A 480 -0.91 -14.81 5.57
C ASN A 480 0.47 -14.31 6.01
N SER A 481 0.51 -13.39 6.97
CA SER A 481 1.79 -12.96 7.53
C SER A 481 2.49 -14.10 8.25
N VAL A 482 3.82 -14.09 8.21
CA VAL A 482 4.66 -15.04 8.93
C VAL A 482 4.31 -15.05 10.41
N ALA A 483 4.07 -13.89 11.03
CA ALA A 483 3.70 -13.82 12.44
C ALA A 483 2.39 -14.56 12.73
N TRP A 484 1.37 -14.38 11.87
CA TRP A 484 0.09 -15.06 12.04
C TRP A 484 0.22 -16.58 11.95
N ARG A 485 0.98 -17.07 10.96
CA ARG A 485 1.27 -18.51 10.83
C ARG A 485 2.02 -19.05 12.04
N LEU A 486 3.03 -18.34 12.52
CA LEU A 486 3.85 -18.75 13.66
C LEU A 486 3.06 -18.83 14.97
N VAL A 487 1.96 -18.08 15.12
CA VAL A 487 1.07 -18.20 16.28
C VAL A 487 -0.04 -19.25 16.10
N GLY A 488 0.02 -20.06 15.03
CA GLY A 488 -0.97 -21.11 14.74
C GLY A 488 -2.17 -20.63 13.92
N GLY A 489 -2.10 -19.43 13.36
CA GLY A 489 -3.12 -18.89 12.49
C GLY A 489 -3.13 -19.57 11.12
N ASN A 490 -4.31 -19.86 10.61
CA ASN A 490 -4.46 -20.40 9.25
C ASN A 490 -4.48 -19.27 8.22
N PRO A 491 -3.87 -19.46 7.03
CA PRO A 491 -4.02 -18.51 5.93
C PRO A 491 -5.48 -18.33 5.54
N GLY A 492 -5.86 -17.09 5.27
CA GLY A 492 -7.20 -16.75 4.77
C GLY A 492 -7.40 -17.16 3.31
N HIS A 493 -8.41 -16.58 2.67
CA HIS A 493 -8.77 -16.92 1.29
C HIS A 493 -7.58 -16.77 0.32
N THR A 494 -7.29 -17.84 -0.42
CA THR A 494 -6.27 -17.86 -1.48
C THR A 494 -6.92 -17.70 -2.84
N ARG A 495 -6.72 -16.56 -3.49
CA ARG A 495 -7.06 -16.41 -4.91
C ARG A 495 -5.94 -17.04 -5.74
N LEU A 496 -6.28 -18.01 -6.59
CA LEU A 496 -5.32 -18.55 -7.56
C LEU A 496 -5.11 -17.51 -8.67
N SER A 497 -3.95 -16.87 -8.66
CA SER A 497 -3.49 -15.99 -9.74
C SER A 497 -1.97 -16.01 -9.93
N GLY A 498 -1.52 -15.36 -11.00
CA GLY A 498 -0.11 -15.21 -11.35
C GLY A 498 0.49 -16.37 -12.14
N GLY A 499 -0.33 -17.21 -12.77
CA GLY A 499 0.18 -18.14 -13.79
C GLY A 499 0.88 -17.40 -14.94
N LEU A 500 1.52 -18.15 -15.83
CA LEU A 500 2.27 -17.64 -16.99
C LEU A 500 1.44 -16.78 -17.96
N GLY A 501 0.11 -16.77 -17.79
CA GLY A 501 -0.81 -15.93 -18.53
C GLY A 501 -1.06 -16.41 -19.96
N GLY A 502 -1.89 -15.66 -20.68
CA GLY A 502 -2.04 -15.78 -22.13
C GLY A 502 -0.93 -15.02 -22.86
N HIS A 503 -0.69 -15.38 -24.12
CA HIS A 503 0.24 -14.69 -25.00
C HIS A 503 -0.40 -13.43 -25.60
N ALA A 504 0.40 -12.43 -25.97
CA ALA A 504 -0.10 -11.13 -26.46
C ALA A 504 -0.62 -11.14 -27.91
N TYR A 505 -0.48 -12.28 -28.60
CA TYR A 505 -0.88 -12.46 -29.98
C TYR A 505 -2.12 -13.35 -30.05
N GLU A 506 -2.89 -13.22 -31.12
CA GLU A 506 -3.95 -14.16 -31.43
C GLU A 506 -3.47 -15.12 -32.51
N PHE A 507 -3.59 -16.42 -32.26
CA PHE A 507 -3.28 -17.45 -33.24
C PHE A 507 -4.56 -18.18 -33.64
N GLU A 508 -4.66 -18.55 -34.92
CA GLU A 508 -5.83 -19.26 -35.45
C GLU A 508 -6.08 -20.58 -34.70
N ASN A 509 -5.00 -21.28 -34.37
CA ASN A 509 -5.01 -22.52 -33.59
C ASN A 509 -4.10 -22.35 -32.37
N ASP A 510 -4.68 -22.28 -31.18
CA ASP A 510 -3.92 -22.09 -29.95
C ASP A 510 -4.44 -22.95 -28.81
N ARG A 511 -3.55 -23.42 -27.93
CA ARG A 511 -3.92 -24.02 -26.64
C ARG A 511 -2.97 -23.57 -25.56
N THR A 512 -3.53 -23.09 -24.48
CA THR A 512 -2.81 -22.71 -23.26
C THR A 512 -3.35 -23.52 -22.10
N THR A 513 -2.49 -24.32 -21.49
CA THR A 513 -2.80 -25.09 -20.28
C THR A 513 -1.93 -24.58 -19.13
N MET A 514 -2.56 -24.09 -18.07
CA MET A 514 -1.89 -23.59 -16.87
C MET A 514 -2.23 -24.46 -15.67
N HIS A 515 -1.23 -25.15 -15.14
CA HIS A 515 -1.30 -25.92 -13.90
C HIS A 515 -0.89 -25.06 -12.70
N TYR A 516 -1.87 -24.68 -11.88
CA TYR A 516 -1.61 -24.18 -10.53
C TYR A 516 -1.27 -25.36 -9.63
N VAL A 517 -0.04 -25.40 -9.14
CA VAL A 517 0.43 -26.46 -8.23
C VAL A 517 0.52 -25.96 -6.79
N GLU A 518 0.75 -26.87 -5.86
CA GLU A 518 1.01 -26.50 -4.47
C GLU A 518 2.27 -25.62 -4.31
N GLU A 519 2.39 -24.98 -3.14
CA GLU A 519 3.56 -24.13 -2.85
C GLU A 519 4.81 -24.98 -2.63
N LEU A 520 5.94 -24.50 -3.15
CA LEU A 520 7.26 -25.15 -3.02
C LEU A 520 7.68 -25.30 -1.56
N LEU A 521 7.35 -24.31 -0.73
CA LEU A 521 7.54 -24.31 0.71
C LEU A 521 6.31 -23.67 1.33
N ARG A 522 5.72 -24.33 2.33
CA ARG A 522 4.82 -23.66 3.27
C ARG A 522 5.66 -23.23 4.47
N ALA A 523 5.68 -21.92 4.75
CA ALA A 523 6.10 -21.41 6.05
C ALA A 523 5.16 -21.94 7.13
#